data_AF-A0A3B0W351-F1
#
_entry.id   AF-A0A3B0W351-F1
#
_cell.length_a   1.000
_cell.length_b   1.000
_cell.length_c   1.000
_cell.angle_alpha   90.00
_cell.angle_beta   90.00
_cell.angle_gamma   90.00
#
_symmetry.space_group_name_H-M   'P 1'
#
loop_
_entity.id
_entity.type
_entity.pdbx_description
1 polymer ?
#
loop_
_entity_poly.entity_id
_entity_poly.type
_entity_poly.pdbx_seq_one_letter_code
_entity_poly.pdbx_strand_id
1 'polypeptide(L)'
;MLFQQIQDLEPSKNYQFKGIRGLALPLLLAEIINNNQGLNLVLTESAHESIVLEEELELCAPELKDKIFHFPTWDTLPYDVFSPNPEIVSQRLAFLHNISQNIDSGILIIPTNNLMQRLS
;
A
#
# COMPACT_ATOMS: atom_id res chain seq x y z
N MET A 1 10.66 22.02 -2.20
CA MET A 1 10.08 20.67 -2.13
C MET A 1 11.12 19.69 -2.64
N LEU A 2 11.33 18.57 -1.94
CA LEU A 2 12.40 17.60 -2.20
C LEU A 2 12.29 16.88 -3.56
N PHE A 3 11.11 16.91 -4.19
CA PHE A 3 10.83 16.18 -5.42
C PHE A 3 10.01 17.04 -6.41
N GLN A 4 10.67 17.95 -7.15
CA GLN A 4 10.00 18.87 -8.09
C GLN A 4 9.23 18.19 -9.25
N GLN A 5 9.49 16.91 -9.54
CA GLN A 5 8.84 16.18 -10.64
C GLN A 5 7.41 15.68 -10.33
N ILE A 6 6.91 15.88 -9.10
CA ILE A 6 5.62 15.30 -8.66
C ILE A 6 4.41 16.14 -9.09
N GLN A 7 4.58 17.44 -9.36
CA GLN A 7 3.47 18.35 -9.66
C GLN A 7 2.78 18.09 -11.02
N ASP A 8 3.42 17.33 -11.93
CA ASP A 8 2.95 17.09 -13.30
C ASP A 8 2.79 15.59 -13.63
N LEU A 9 2.40 14.76 -12.65
CA LEU A 9 2.16 13.33 -12.89
C LEU A 9 0.90 13.12 -13.74
N GLU A 10 1.07 13.03 -15.06
CA GLU A 10 -0.02 12.69 -15.96
C GLU A 10 -0.49 11.22 -15.78
N PRO A 11 -1.81 10.96 -15.90
CA PRO A 11 -2.35 9.60 -15.85
C PRO A 11 -1.79 8.74 -16.99
N SER A 12 -1.62 7.44 -16.72
CA SER A 12 -1.14 6.42 -17.67
C SER A 12 0.30 6.60 -18.19
N LYS A 13 1.07 7.57 -17.67
CA LYS A 13 2.51 7.66 -17.89
C LYS A 13 3.29 6.88 -16.83
N ASN A 14 4.34 6.20 -17.25
CA ASN A 14 5.26 5.50 -16.36
C ASN A 14 6.41 6.42 -15.96
N TYR A 15 6.60 6.59 -14.65
CA TYR A 15 7.70 7.35 -14.08
C TYR A 15 8.64 6.41 -13.33
N GLN A 16 9.95 6.60 -13.51
CA GLN A 16 10.96 5.84 -12.80
C GLN A 16 11.79 6.79 -11.93
N PHE A 17 11.60 6.70 -10.62
CA PHE A 17 12.42 7.43 -9.65
C PHE A 17 13.72 6.65 -9.39
N LYS A 18 14.86 7.36 -9.37
CA LYS A 18 16.19 6.77 -9.14
C LYS A 18 16.85 7.41 -7.93
N GLY A 19 17.76 6.68 -7.30
CA GLY A 19 18.51 7.18 -6.15
C GLY A 19 17.70 7.23 -4.85
N ILE A 20 16.53 6.59 -4.81
CA ILE A 20 15.70 6.48 -3.60
C ILE A 20 16.36 5.48 -2.65
N ARG A 21 16.69 5.93 -1.43
CA ARG A 21 17.36 5.12 -0.41
C ARG A 21 16.84 5.47 0.98
N GLY A 22 16.69 4.47 1.85
CA GLY A 22 16.15 4.62 3.20
C GLY A 22 14.80 5.34 3.16
N LEU A 23 14.61 6.30 4.07
CA LEU A 23 13.37 7.07 4.23
C LEU A 23 13.03 8.01 3.06
N ALA A 24 13.82 8.04 1.98
CA ALA A 24 13.45 8.80 0.79
C ALA A 24 12.18 8.25 0.10
N LEU A 25 11.93 6.93 0.18
CA LEU A 25 10.74 6.30 -0.41
C LEU A 25 9.43 6.70 0.30
N PRO A 26 9.28 6.51 1.63
CA PRO A 26 8.07 6.93 2.35
C PRO A 26 7.81 8.44 2.23
N LEU A 27 8.86 9.28 2.28
CA LEU A 27 8.72 10.72 2.06
C LEU A 27 8.24 11.08 0.65
N LEU A 28 8.75 10.38 -0.37
CA LEU A 28 8.29 10.53 -1.76
C LEU A 28 6.81 10.14 -1.89
N LEU A 29 6.41 9.00 -1.31
CA LEU A 29 5.03 8.55 -1.33
C LEU A 29 4.10 9.52 -0.59
N ALA A 30 4.51 10.04 0.57
CA ALA A 30 3.75 11.05 1.31
C ALA A 30 3.48 12.31 0.47
N GLU A 31 4.48 12.79 -0.26
CA GLU A 31 4.32 13.93 -1.17
C GLU A 31 3.38 13.61 -2.34
N ILE A 32 3.44 12.40 -2.91
CA ILE A 32 2.50 11.96 -3.96
C ILE A 32 1.06 11.93 -3.44
N ILE A 33 0.85 11.37 -2.25
CA ILE A 33 -0.48 11.26 -1.62
C ILE A 33 -1.05 12.66 -1.33
N ASN A 34 -0.23 13.59 -0.85
CA ASN A 34 -0.67 14.96 -0.57
C ASN A 34 -1.07 15.72 -1.85
N ASN A 35 -0.46 15.41 -2.99
CA ASN A 35 -0.76 16.05 -4.27
C ASN A 35 -1.88 15.34 -5.06
N ASN A 36 -2.21 14.08 -4.75
CA ASN A 36 -3.26 13.30 -5.42
C ASN A 36 -4.49 13.11 -4.54
N GLN A 37 -5.67 13.50 -5.05
CA GLN A 37 -6.95 13.39 -4.32
C GLN A 37 -7.60 11.99 -4.34
N GLY A 38 -6.89 10.95 -4.79
CA GLY A 38 -7.43 9.60 -4.96
C GLY A 38 -6.75 8.55 -4.09
N LEU A 39 -7.21 7.30 -4.23
CA LEU A 39 -6.56 6.14 -3.62
C LEU A 39 -5.30 5.75 -4.42
N ASN A 40 -4.14 5.77 -3.75
CA ASN A 40 -2.86 5.41 -4.34
C ASN A 40 -2.54 3.96 -3.97
N LEU A 41 -2.39 3.09 -4.96
CA LEU A 41 -1.99 1.70 -4.74
C LEU A 41 -0.45 1.59 -4.79
N VAL A 42 0.14 1.07 -3.73
CA VAL A 42 1.58 0.78 -3.65
C VAL A 42 1.78 -0.72 -3.60
N LEU A 43 2.53 -1.23 -4.57
CA LEU A 43 2.89 -2.63 -4.68
C LEU A 43 4.29 -2.86 -4.12
N THR A 44 4.40 -3.75 -3.14
CA THR A 44 5.69 -4.19 -2.61
C THR A 44 6.08 -5.55 -3.17
N GLU A 45 7.38 -5.88 -3.13
CA GLU A 45 7.85 -7.18 -3.62
C GLU A 45 7.42 -8.30 -2.67
N SER A 46 7.39 -8.01 -1.36
CA SER A 46 7.07 -8.97 -0.32
C SER A 46 6.15 -8.41 0.77
N ALA A 47 5.53 -9.32 1.53
CA ALA A 47 4.76 -9.02 2.73
C ALA A 47 5.61 -8.34 3.82
N HIS A 48 6.89 -8.67 3.89
CA HIS A 48 7.79 -8.03 4.86
C HIS A 48 8.04 -6.57 4.48
N GLU A 49 8.30 -6.30 3.20
CA GLU A 49 8.46 -4.93 2.70
C GLU A 49 7.21 -4.07 2.87
N SER A 50 6.01 -4.65 2.75
CA SER A 50 4.78 -3.87 2.98
C SER A 50 4.67 -3.40 4.42
N ILE A 51 5.06 -4.24 5.39
CA ILE A 51 5.02 -3.90 6.82
C ILE A 51 6.06 -2.82 7.12
N VAL A 52 7.29 -3.01 6.65
CA VAL A 52 8.36 -2.01 6.83
C VAL A 52 7.96 -0.68 6.22
N LEU A 53 7.39 -0.68 5.01
CA LEU A 53 6.98 0.56 4.34
C LEU A 53 5.84 1.28 5.08
N GLU A 54 4.89 0.53 5.65
CA GLU A 54 3.84 1.09 6.49
C GLU A 54 4.43 1.80 7.72
N GLU A 55 5.30 1.12 8.46
CA GLU A 55 5.98 1.70 9.64
C GLU A 55 6.79 2.94 9.27
N GLU A 56 7.53 2.90 8.15
CA GLU A 56 8.31 4.01 7.66
C GLU A 56 7.43 5.21 7.22
N LEU A 57 6.28 4.95 6.62
CA LEU A 57 5.30 5.98 6.25
C LEU A 57 4.67 6.62 7.48
N GLU A 58 4.26 5.83 8.48
CA GLU A 58 3.75 6.36 9.74
C GLU A 58 4.79 7.25 10.46
N LEU A 59 6.06 6.88 10.38
CA LEU A 59 7.16 7.66 10.94
C LEU A 59 7.39 8.98 10.19
N CYS A 60 7.39 8.93 8.85
CA CYS A 60 7.75 10.07 8.00
C CYS A 60 6.61 11.06 7.78
N ALA A 61 5.36 10.59 7.79
CA ALA A 61 4.16 11.39 7.59
C ALA A 61 3.04 10.98 8.58
N PRO A 62 3.20 11.29 9.89
CA PRO A 62 2.21 10.95 10.91
C PRO A 62 0.81 11.49 10.62
N GLU A 63 0.70 12.60 9.90
CA GLU A 63 -0.56 13.19 9.46
C GLU A 63 -1.34 12.33 8.45
N LEU A 64 -0.67 11.39 7.80
CA LEU A 64 -1.28 10.44 6.87
C LEU A 64 -1.69 9.12 7.53
N LYS A 65 -1.46 8.93 8.84
CA LYS A 65 -1.71 7.66 9.54
C LYS A 65 -3.12 7.09 9.29
N ASP A 66 -4.15 7.92 9.38
CA ASP A 66 -5.55 7.49 9.15
C ASP A 66 -5.89 7.20 7.67
N LYS A 67 -4.94 7.47 6.76
CA LYS A 67 -5.04 7.25 5.32
C LYS A 67 -4.11 6.14 4.83
N ILE A 68 -3.38 5.48 5.73
CA ILE A 68 -2.54 4.32 5.41
C ILE A 68 -3.37 3.06 5.60
N PHE A 69 -3.51 2.28 4.54
CA PHE A 69 -4.27 1.04 4.53
C PHE A 69 -3.35 -0.11 4.11
N HIS A 70 -3.22 -1.12 4.97
CA HIS A 70 -2.44 -2.31 4.68
C HIS A 70 -3.35 -3.50 4.40
N PHE A 71 -3.19 -4.14 3.24
CA PHE A 71 -4.00 -5.32 2.91
C PHE A 71 -3.45 -6.60 3.56
N PRO A 72 -4.23 -7.32 4.40
CA PRO A 72 -3.71 -8.46 5.16
C PRO A 72 -3.29 -9.62 4.25
N THR A 73 -2.07 -10.13 4.44
CA THR A 73 -1.54 -11.29 3.73
C THR A 73 -2.05 -12.60 4.32
N TRP A 74 -2.16 -13.63 3.48
CA TRP A 74 -2.39 -14.97 3.99
C TRP A 74 -1.21 -15.44 4.83
N ASP A 75 -1.53 -16.24 5.84
CA ASP A 75 -0.59 -16.96 6.70
C ASP A 75 -0.18 -18.33 6.12
N THR A 76 -0.71 -18.69 4.96
CA THR A 76 -0.45 -19.94 4.25
C THR A 76 0.24 -19.70 2.91
N LEU A 77 0.88 -20.75 2.40
CA LEU A 77 1.49 -20.73 1.07
C LEU A 77 0.46 -21.04 -0.03
N PRO A 78 0.73 -20.69 -1.29
CA PRO A 78 -0.06 -21.18 -2.41
C PRO A 78 -0.08 -22.72 -2.43
N TYR A 79 -1.28 -23.29 -2.51
CA TYR A 79 -1.51 -24.75 -2.48
C TYR A 79 -1.11 -25.44 -1.17
N ASP A 80 -1.14 -24.72 -0.05
CA ASP A 80 -0.97 -25.31 1.27
C ASP A 80 -2.09 -26.33 1.59
N VAL A 81 -1.75 -27.34 2.38
CA VAL A 81 -2.68 -28.37 2.85
C VAL A 81 -3.54 -27.88 4.02
N PHE A 82 -3.11 -26.79 4.67
CA PHE A 82 -3.85 -26.15 5.74
C PHE A 82 -4.69 -24.99 5.21
N SER A 83 -5.89 -24.85 5.78
CA SER A 83 -6.69 -23.65 5.60
C SER A 83 -6.04 -22.46 6.32
N PRO A 84 -6.17 -21.24 5.78
CA PRO A 84 -5.72 -20.04 6.49
C PRO A 84 -6.46 -19.88 7.81
N ASN A 85 -5.83 -19.20 8.77
CA ASN A 85 -6.44 -18.92 10.06
C ASN A 85 -7.76 -18.13 9.87
N PRO A 86 -8.89 -18.57 10.48
CA PRO A 86 -10.16 -17.85 10.43
C PRO A 86 -10.07 -16.36 10.80
N GLU A 87 -9.13 -15.99 11.67
CA GLU A 87 -8.88 -14.60 12.03
C GLU A 87 -8.36 -13.78 10.84
N ILE A 88 -7.40 -14.30 10.07
CA ILE A 88 -6.88 -13.64 8.85
C ILE A 88 -7.97 -13.55 7.78
N VAL A 89 -8.77 -14.61 7.61
CA VAL A 89 -9.93 -14.57 6.69
C VAL A 89 -10.89 -13.45 7.09
N SER A 90 -11.23 -13.34 8.37
CA SER A 90 -12.13 -12.31 8.90
C SER A 90 -11.57 -10.91 8.70
N GLN A 91 -10.28 -10.70 8.98
CA GLN A 91 -9.59 -9.42 8.78
C GLN A 91 -9.62 -8.99 7.30
N ARG A 92 -9.34 -9.91 6.37
CA ARG A 92 -9.40 -9.62 4.92
C ARG A 92 -10.80 -9.24 4.47
N LEU A 93 -11.82 -9.97 4.91
CA LEU A 93 -13.22 -9.66 4.56
C LEU A 93 -13.64 -8.29 5.13
N ALA A 94 -13.30 -8.01 6.38
CA ALA A 94 -13.57 -6.71 7.00
C ALA A 94 -12.87 -5.58 6.23
N PHE A 95 -11.60 -5.79 5.86
CA PHE A 95 -10.84 -4.83 5.05
C PHE A 95 -11.49 -4.59 3.68
N LEU A 96 -11.81 -5.65 2.94
CA LEU A 96 -12.44 -5.56 1.61
C LEU A 96 -13.82 -4.90 1.66
N HIS A 97 -14.58 -5.13 2.73
CA HIS A 97 -15.83 -4.44 2.94
C HIS A 97 -15.59 -2.95 3.19
N ASN A 98 -14.67 -2.59 4.09
CA ASN A 98 -14.39 -1.19 4.45
C ASN A 98 -13.83 -0.38 3.26
N ILE A 99 -12.89 -0.93 2.50
CA ILE A 99 -12.30 -0.29 1.31
C ILE A 99 -13.35 -0.07 0.21
N SER A 100 -14.36 -0.95 0.10
CA SER A 100 -15.43 -0.80 -0.90
C SER A 100 -16.45 0.30 -0.59
N GLN A 101 -16.57 0.69 0.68
CA GLN A 101 -17.62 1.60 1.14
C GLN A 101 -17.13 3.03 1.41
N ASN A 102 -15.90 3.18 1.94
CA ASN A 102 -15.54 4.38 2.70
C ASN A 102 -14.19 5.01 2.34
N ILE A 103 -13.51 4.55 1.27
CA ILE A 103 -12.14 5.00 0.98
C ILE A 103 -12.07 5.69 -0.38
N ASP A 104 -12.13 7.02 -0.33
CA ASP A 104 -12.03 7.89 -1.50
C ASP A 104 -10.58 8.36 -1.78
N SER A 105 -9.74 8.41 -0.73
CA SER A 105 -8.34 8.85 -0.84
C SER A 105 -7.45 8.20 0.20
N GLY A 106 -6.16 8.05 -0.13
CA GLY A 106 -5.15 7.50 0.78
C GLY A 106 -4.10 6.67 0.07
N ILE A 107 -3.43 5.81 0.83
CA ILE A 107 -2.44 4.86 0.32
C ILE A 107 -2.83 3.43 0.74
N LEU A 108 -2.91 2.55 -0.25
CA LEU A 108 -3.16 1.13 -0.07
C LEU A 108 -1.88 0.37 -0.38
N ILE A 109 -1.27 -0.22 0.64
CA ILE A 109 -0.04 -1.01 0.54
C ILE A 109 -0.42 -2.47 0.40
N ILE A 110 -0.01 -3.11 -0.71
CA ILE A 110 -0.30 -4.51 -0.99
C ILE A 110 0.95 -5.19 -1.56
N PRO A 111 1.38 -6.35 -1.05
CA PRO A 111 2.42 -7.11 -1.72
C PRO A 111 1.91 -7.72 -3.02
N THR A 112 2.80 -7.82 -4.01
CA THR A 112 2.45 -8.22 -5.39
C THR A 112 1.74 -9.58 -5.43
N ASN A 113 2.13 -10.53 -4.59
CA ASN A 113 1.49 -11.85 -4.48
C ASN A 113 0.00 -11.77 -4.11
N ASN A 114 -0.37 -10.87 -3.20
CA ASN A 114 -1.76 -10.67 -2.77
C ASN A 114 -2.60 -10.06 -3.89
N LEU A 115 -2.05 -9.12 -4.65
CA LEU A 115 -2.76 -8.47 -5.75
C LEU A 115 -3.11 -9.49 -6.86
N MET A 116 -2.19 -10.40 -7.15
CA MET A 116 -2.39 -11.41 -8.19
C MET A 116 -3.39 -12.51 -7.79
N GLN A 117 -3.74 -12.59 -6.51
CA GLN A 117 -4.70 -13.57 -6.04
C GLN A 117 -6.13 -13.13 -6.34
N ARG A 118 -6.87 -13.98 -7.06
CA ARG A 118 -8.28 -13.73 -7.36
C ARG A 118 -9.11 -13.71 -6.08
N LEU A 119 -9.92 -12.67 -5.91
CA LEU A 119 -11.02 -12.63 -4.96
C LEU A 119 -12.21 -13.39 -5.58
N SER A 120 -12.70 -14.42 -4.91
CA SER A 120 -13.80 -15.29 -5.38
C SER A 120 -15.01 -15.18 -4.50
#